data_AF-X1KN47-F1
#
_entry.id   AF-X1KN47-F1
#
_cell.length_a   1.000
_cell.length_b   1.000
_cell.length_c   1.000
_cell.angle_alpha   90.00
_cell.angle_beta   90.00
_cell.angle_gamma   90.00
#
_symmetry.space_group_name_H-M   'P 1'
#
loop_
_entity.id
_entity.type
_entity.pdbx_description
1 polymer ?
#
loop_
_entity_poly.entity_id
_entity_poly.type
_entity_poly.pdbx_seq_one_letter_code
_entity_poly.pdbx_strand_id
1 'polypeptide(L)' 'KVALSGGVFQNNYLLGKCFDILKNNDFRVYSNFKVPVNDGGISLGQAYIAACRVLHSKKGC' A
#
# COMPACT_ATOMS: atom_id res chain seq x y z
N LYS A 1 0.90 6.52 -10.12
CA LYS A 1 1.49 5.77 -8.98
C LYS A 1 0.48 4.71 -8.57
N VAL A 2 0.88 3.47 -8.34
CA VAL A 2 -0.01 2.34 -8.00
C VAL A 2 0.60 1.57 -6.83
N ALA A 3 -0.22 1.15 -5.86
CA ALA A 3 0.23 0.29 -4.76
C ALA A 3 -0.50 -1.05 -4.84
N LEU A 4 0.25 -2.15 -4.82
CA LEU A 4 -0.26 -3.52 -4.76
C LEU A 4 -0.21 -3.99 -3.31
N SER A 5 -1.38 -4.28 -2.73
CA SER A 5 -1.51 -4.72 -1.34
C SER A 5 -2.73 -5.62 -1.16
N GLY A 6 -2.86 -6.27 0.01
CA GLY A 6 -3.87 -7.29 0.29
C GLY A 6 -3.32 -8.71 0.15
N GLY A 7 -3.95 -9.67 0.86
CA GLY A 7 -3.47 -11.06 0.97
C GLY A 7 -3.29 -11.80 -0.36
N VAL A 8 -4.03 -11.43 -1.40
CA VAL A 8 -3.88 -11.99 -2.77
C VAL A 8 -2.45 -11.82 -3.29
N PHE A 9 -1.80 -10.69 -3.00
CA PHE A 9 -0.44 -10.41 -3.45
C PHE A 9 0.65 -11.01 -2.56
N GLN A 10 0.31 -11.89 -1.61
CA GLN A 10 1.27 -12.86 -1.06
C GLN A 10 1.69 -13.89 -2.09
N ASN A 11 0.89 -14.10 -3.13
CA ASN A 11 1.27 -14.91 -4.27
C ASN A 11 2.32 -14.17 -5.11
N ASN A 12 3.58 -14.61 -5.01
CA ASN A 12 4.70 -14.00 -5.71
C ASN A 12 4.54 -13.99 -7.24
N TYR A 13 3.85 -14.97 -7.81
CA TYR A 13 3.58 -15.00 -9.25
C TYR A 13 2.63 -13.88 -9.65
N LEU A 14 1.50 -13.73 -8.94
CA LEU A 14 0.54 -12.65 -9.20
C LEU A 14 1.16 -11.28 -8.94
N LEU A 15 1.88 -11.12 -7.82
CA LEU A 15 2.58 -9.88 -7.50
C LEU A 15 3.57 -9.50 -8.60
N GLY A 16 4.45 -10.43 -9.00
CA GLY A 16 5.44 -10.19 -10.05
C GLY A 16 4.80 -9.81 -11.39
N LYS A 17 3.83 -10.61 -11.86
CA LYS A 17 3.15 -10.35 -13.14
C LYS A 17 2.42 -9.01 -13.16
N CYS A 18 1.67 -8.68 -12.11
CA CYS A 18 0.99 -7.38 -12.01
C CYS A 18 1.98 -6.22 -11.91
N PHE A 19 3.06 -6.39 -11.13
CA PHE A 19 4.10 -5.38 -10.99
C PHE A 19 4.75 -5.05 -12.33
N ASP A 20 5.14 -6.08 -13.10
CA ASP A 20 5.79 -5.91 -14.40
C ASP A 20 4.84 -5.27 -15.43
N ILE A 21 3.59 -5.74 -15.51
CA ILE A 21 2.59 -5.15 -16.42
C ILE A 21 2.40 -3.67 -16.11
N LEU A 22 2.19 -3.31 -14.84
CA LEU A 22 1.99 -1.92 -14.44
C LEU A 22 3.23 -1.07 -14.69
N LYS A 23 4.42 -1.59 -14.39
CA LYS A 23 5.68 -0.88 -14.64
C LYS A 23 5.93 -0.63 -16.13
N ASN A 24 5.59 -1.60 -16.98
CA ASN A 24 5.69 -1.47 -18.44
C ASN A 24 4.65 -0.50 -19.04
N ASN A 25 3.58 -0.20 -18.30
CA ASN A 25 2.61 0.86 -18.62
C ASN A 25 2.97 2.18 -17.92
N ASP A 26 4.26 2.41 -17.65
CA ASP A 26 4.81 3.63 -17.05
C ASP A 26 4.27 4.01 -15.66
N PHE A 27 3.63 3.07 -14.96
CA PHE A 27 3.24 3.30 -13.57
C PHE A 27 4.45 3.15 -12.63
N ARG A 28 4.61 4.12 -11.72
CA ARG A 28 5.43 3.92 -10.53
C ARG A 28 4.68 3.03 -9.53
N VAL A 29 5.10 1.77 -9.44
CA VAL A 29 4.47 0.71 -8.63
C VAL A 29 5.14 0.54 -7.27
N TYR A 30 4.36 0.27 -6.23
CA TYR A 30 4.82 -0.03 -4.88
C TYR A 30 4.17 -1.32 -4.37
N SER A 31 4.85 -2.03 -3.47
CA SER A 31 4.33 -3.18 -2.73
C SER A 31 4.89 -3.17 -1.31
N ASN A 32 4.23 -3.89 -0.39
CA ASN A 32 4.66 -3.98 1.01
C ASN A 32 5.94 -4.85 1.11
N PHE A 33 6.96 -4.35 1.83
CA PHE A 33 8.19 -5.11 2.11
C PHE A 33 8.50 -5.21 3.62
N LYS A 34 8.34 -4.10 4.35
CA LYS A 34 8.63 -4.02 5.79
C LYS A 34 7.50 -4.54 6.68
N VAL A 35 6.29 -4.61 6.15
CA VAL A 35 5.11 -5.13 6.83
C VAL A 35 4.44 -6.17 5.93
N PRO A 36 3.70 -7.14 6.51
CA PRO A 36 2.92 -8.05 5.71
C PRO A 36 1.99 -7.31 4.75
N VAL A 37 1.80 -7.88 3.56
CA VAL A 37 0.87 -7.37 2.56
C VAL A 37 -0.59 -7.71 2.89
N ASN A 38 -0.80 -8.63 3.83
CA ASN A 38 -2.11 -9.09 4.30
C ASN A 38 -2.58 -8.35 5.57
N ASP A 39 -3.61 -8.90 6.22
CA ASP A 39 -4.25 -8.31 7.39
C ASP A 39 -3.30 -8.07 8.57
N GLY A 40 -2.19 -8.80 8.65
CA GLY A 40 -1.13 -8.54 9.63
C GLY A 40 -0.49 -7.15 9.51
N GLY A 41 -0.63 -6.47 8.37
CA GLY A 41 -0.15 -5.10 8.13
C GLY A 41 -1.23 -4.01 8.17
N ILE A 42 -2.52 -4.36 8.36
CA ILE A 42 -3.62 -3.38 8.25
C ILE A 42 -3.55 -2.28 9.32
N SER A 43 -3.16 -2.64 10.55
CA SER A 43 -3.12 -1.70 11.68
C SER A 43 -2.19 -0.50 11.42
N LEU A 44 -1.10 -0.70 10.67
CA LEU A 44 -0.20 0.39 10.27
C LEU A 44 -0.92 1.42 9.37
N GLY A 45 -1.67 0.95 8.38
CA GLY A 45 -2.45 1.82 7.49
C GLY A 45 -3.53 2.57 8.26
N GLN A 46 -4.22 1.91 9.18
CA GLN A 46 -5.23 2.52 10.04
C GLN A 46 -4.63 3.63 10.91
N ALA A 47 -3.51 3.34 11.59
CA ALA A 47 -2.81 4.30 12.43
C ALA A 47 -2.35 5.53 11.63
N TYR A 48 -1.79 5.33 10.43
CA TYR A 48 -1.37 6.41 9.54
C TYR A 48 -2.54 7.31 9.13
N ILE A 49 -3.66 6.72 8.67
CA ILE A 49 -4.85 7.48 8.27
C ILE A 49 -5.44 8.26 9.45
N ALA A 50 -5.50 7.65 10.63
CA ALA A 50 -5.94 8.33 11.85
C ALA A 50 -5.05 9.54 12.18
N ALA A 51 -3.72 9.36 12.13
CA ALA A 51 -2.76 10.45 12.35
C ALA A 51 -2.95 11.59 11.34
N CYS A 52 -3.10 11.29 10.05
CA CYS A 52 -3.38 12.29 9.02
C CYS A 52 -4.66 13.08 9.31
N ARG A 53 -5.74 12.42 9.71
CA ARG A 53 -7.01 13.07 10.05
C ARG A 53 -6.89 14.01 11.25
N VAL A 54 -6.22 13.57 12.31
CA VAL A 54 -5.98 14.38 13.52
C VAL A 54 -5.12 15.60 13.19
N LEU A 55 -4.03 15.42 12.42
CA LEU A 55 -3.14 16.51 12.05
C LEU A 55 -3.79 17.52 11.10
N HIS A 56 -4.65 17.08 10.17
CA HIS A 56 -5.40 17.99 9.31
C HIS A 56 -6.45 18.79 10.07
N SER A 57 -7.16 18.17 11.02
CA SER A 57 -8.11 18.88 11.89
C SER A 57 -7.43 19.98 12.71
N LYS A 58 -6.20 19.74 13.18
CA LYS A 58 -5.40 20.75 13.92
C LYS A 58 -4.81 21.88 13.07
N LYS A 59 -4.72 21.74 11.74
CA LYS A 59 -4.18 22.77 10.85
C LYS A 59 -5.21 23.81 10.39
N GLY A 60 -6.49 23.58 10.65
CA GLY A 60 -7.59 24.50 10.33
C GLY A 60 -8.05 25.38 11.49
N CYS A 61 -7.32 25.40 12.61
CA CYS A 61 -7.54 26.26 13.77
C CYS A 61 -6.31 27.17 13.94
#